data_AF-A0A7M5XAI4-F1
#
_entry.id   AF-A0A7M5XAI4-F1
#
_cell.length_a   1.000
_cell.length_b   1.000
_cell.length_c   1.000
_cell.angle_alpha   90.00
_cell.angle_beta   90.00
_cell.angle_gamma   90.00
#
_symmetry.space_group_name_H-M   'P 1'
#
loop_
_entity.id
_entity.type
_entity.pdbx_description
1 polymer ?
#
loop_
_entity_poly.entity_id
_entity_poly.type
_entity_poly.pdbx_seq_one_letter_code
_entity_poly.pdbx_strand_id
1 'polypeptide(L)'
;MGREKVVLNTQEEITTRCRVVPSGFAGIGPNGSFFEAPDWVDVKKTPGHTSQEPAVSPPGWWIHHLYGKTLLFSPNLVWYAISLFVYFYFPYNFEAAKDLKNFGWVYERLVINTVLVFGYVGFWHCVLYVLGWSERPFHPNRKYRFGKVLHNMWYNFLGTVQYTVWEAIMMYCYATKRLPYITDRDSFSTTKGMIMFFIVSVGVPLYRETHFYFAHRFIHIKALYKYVHALHHRNTDIEPFAGLSMHPVEHLYYYSSIGPSLVLLASPFGFLWNGIHLIISPAASHSGWEDHFQSDQYHYLHHRFFECNYGTSNLPLDRMFGTLRDKLKESGTTYKGAAEEKVDQKSVEIHDKKATLNGPPEPGFVIYIALNCFIWLLLWYAVQHQYGIEKWNPHCLAFLTSTGPIIIAQLMTNLTERGNRSIFYPFHKDGWKAMSMHLFVSSLVCIAPVYIMVHMLLSEPGNSFLYWLLG
;
A
#
# COMPACT_ATOMS: atom_id res chain seq x y z
N MET A 1 16.02 39.15 -30.95
CA MET A 1 17.20 39.12 -30.06
C MET A 1 17.45 37.68 -29.65
N GLY A 2 18.43 37.05 -30.30
CA GLY A 2 18.81 35.67 -29.99
C GLY A 2 19.55 35.60 -28.66
N ARG A 3 19.11 34.71 -27.77
CA ARG A 3 19.91 34.31 -26.61
C ARG A 3 20.82 33.17 -27.06
N GLU A 4 22.11 33.46 -27.21
CA GLU A 4 23.14 32.43 -27.31
C GLU A 4 23.07 31.56 -26.05
N LYS A 5 22.83 30.25 -26.25
CA LYS A 5 23.06 29.26 -25.21
C LYS A 5 24.57 29.05 -25.11
N VAL A 6 25.16 29.57 -24.04
CA VAL A 6 26.51 29.19 -23.62
C VAL A 6 26.48 27.70 -23.30
N VAL A 7 27.08 26.89 -24.17
CA VAL A 7 27.36 25.48 -23.92
C VAL A 7 28.57 25.46 -22.96
N LEU A 8 28.29 25.34 -21.66
CA LEU A 8 29.32 25.04 -20.69
C LEU A 8 29.68 23.56 -20.81
N ASN A 9 30.78 23.32 -21.53
CA ASN A 9 31.47 22.05 -21.61
C ASN A 9 32.56 22.04 -20.52
N THR A 10 32.26 21.57 -19.31
CA THR A 10 33.31 21.29 -18.30
C THR A 10 32.88 20.17 -17.36
N GLN A 11 33.43 18.99 -17.64
CA GLN A 11 33.40 17.79 -16.83
C GLN A 11 34.34 17.87 -15.61
N GLU A 12 34.66 19.09 -15.14
CA GLU A 12 35.77 19.35 -14.20
C GLU A 12 35.47 20.41 -13.12
N GLU A 13 34.19 20.71 -12.87
CA GLU A 13 33.74 21.42 -11.67
C GLU A 13 32.73 20.58 -10.89
N ILE A 14 33.17 19.41 -10.42
CA ILE A 14 32.57 18.84 -9.21
C ILE A 14 33.07 19.71 -8.06
N THR A 15 32.46 20.89 -7.94
CA THR A 15 32.55 21.69 -6.72
C THR A 15 32.21 20.76 -5.56
N THR A 16 33.13 20.67 -4.61
CA THR A 16 33.00 20.00 -3.31
C THR A 16 31.86 20.68 -2.55
N ARG A 17 30.61 20.42 -2.97
CA ARG A 17 29.43 20.87 -2.26
C ARG A 17 29.44 20.17 -0.90
N CYS A 18 29.41 20.98 0.15
CA CYS A 18 29.48 20.51 1.53
C CYS A 18 28.34 19.49 1.77
N ARG A 19 28.68 18.19 1.83
CA ARG A 19 27.75 17.12 2.17
C ARG A 19 27.52 17.14 3.68
N VAL A 20 26.70 18.08 4.14
CA VAL A 20 26.29 18.17 5.56
C VAL A 20 25.51 16.90 5.98
N VAL A 21 24.86 16.24 5.03
CA VAL A 21 24.05 15.03 5.25
C VAL A 21 24.48 13.94 4.25
N PRO A 22 24.65 12.67 4.68
CA PRO A 22 24.97 11.56 3.78
C PRO A 22 23.86 11.32 2.73
N SER A 23 24.23 10.92 1.52
CA SER A 23 23.27 10.47 0.49
C SER A 23 22.37 9.36 1.04
N GLY A 24 21.09 9.42 0.70
CA GLY A 24 20.06 8.49 1.12
C GLY A 24 19.49 8.74 2.52
N PHE A 25 20.10 9.56 3.38
CA PHE A 25 19.57 9.84 4.72
C PHE A 25 18.20 10.51 4.62
N ALA A 26 17.18 9.96 5.29
CA ALA A 26 15.78 10.36 5.10
C ALA A 26 15.29 10.33 3.63
N GLY A 27 15.97 9.56 2.79
CA GLY A 27 15.78 9.50 1.36
C GLY A 27 16.42 10.64 0.59
N ILE A 28 17.13 11.59 1.19
CA ILE A 28 17.73 12.73 0.47
C ILE A 28 18.66 12.24 -0.65
N GLY A 29 18.62 12.89 -1.82
CA GLY A 29 19.45 12.56 -2.98
C GLY A 29 20.95 12.85 -2.78
N PRO A 30 21.80 12.42 -3.73
CA PRO A 30 23.26 12.52 -3.66
C PRO A 30 23.86 13.90 -3.39
N ASN A 31 23.14 14.97 -3.73
CA ASN A 31 23.58 16.36 -3.55
C ASN A 31 22.81 17.10 -2.47
N GLY A 32 22.05 16.39 -1.63
CA GLY A 32 21.20 17.03 -0.63
C GLY A 32 19.83 17.45 -1.18
N SER A 33 19.49 17.12 -2.43
CA SER A 33 18.22 17.49 -3.06
C SER A 33 17.19 16.37 -2.95
N PHE A 34 15.92 16.73 -2.79
CA PHE A 34 14.81 15.78 -2.92
C PHE A 34 14.34 15.62 -4.38
N PHE A 35 14.68 16.57 -5.24
CA PHE A 35 14.22 16.64 -6.63
C PHE A 35 15.42 16.50 -7.56
N GLU A 36 16.09 15.35 -7.43
CA GLU A 36 17.14 14.92 -8.34
C GLU A 36 16.99 13.43 -8.61
N ALA A 37 17.52 12.98 -9.75
CA ALA A 37 17.55 11.57 -10.09
C ALA A 37 18.30 10.77 -9.01
N PRO A 38 17.71 9.69 -8.48
CA PRO A 38 18.41 8.80 -7.56
C PRO A 38 19.73 8.29 -8.15
N ASP A 39 20.70 7.95 -7.29
CA ASP A 39 22.04 7.47 -7.69
C ASP A 39 22.04 6.27 -8.66
N TRP A 40 20.98 5.46 -8.62
CA TRP A 40 20.85 4.30 -9.49
C TRP A 40 20.39 4.65 -10.92
N VAL A 41 19.90 5.88 -11.15
CA VAL A 41 19.37 6.33 -12.44
C VAL A 41 20.51 6.79 -13.36
N ASP A 42 20.47 6.35 -14.61
CA ASP A 42 21.41 6.77 -15.65
C ASP A 42 20.73 7.87 -16.46
N VAL A 43 20.98 9.12 -16.07
CA VAL A 43 20.31 10.30 -16.65
C VAL A 43 20.53 10.47 -18.15
N LYS A 44 21.52 9.78 -18.73
CA LYS A 44 21.76 9.77 -20.19
C LYS A 44 20.74 8.91 -20.94
N LYS A 45 20.05 7.99 -20.26
CA LYS A 45 18.98 7.18 -20.83
C LYS A 45 17.64 7.91 -20.73
N THR A 46 16.70 7.54 -21.59
CA THR A 46 15.29 7.95 -21.46
C THR A 46 14.73 7.49 -20.11
N PRO A 47 13.85 8.27 -19.46
CA PRO A 47 13.25 7.84 -18.19
C PRO A 47 12.67 6.43 -18.23
N GLY A 48 12.88 5.66 -17.16
CA GLY A 48 12.44 4.29 -17.00
C GLY A 48 13.30 3.23 -17.70
N HIS A 49 14.41 3.61 -18.34
CA HIS A 49 15.27 2.70 -19.10
C HIS A 49 16.53 2.25 -18.34
N THR A 50 16.73 2.75 -17.13
CA THR A 50 17.80 2.25 -16.26
C THR A 50 17.37 0.96 -15.59
N SER A 51 18.22 -0.07 -15.66
CA SER A 51 17.94 -1.37 -15.05
C SER A 51 18.01 -1.27 -13.53
N GLN A 52 16.96 -1.74 -12.86
CA GLN A 52 16.97 -1.91 -11.41
C GLN A 52 17.34 -3.33 -10.97
N GLU A 53 17.71 -4.23 -11.89
CA GLU A 53 18.17 -5.57 -11.55
C GLU A 53 19.29 -5.57 -10.50
N PRO A 54 20.30 -4.67 -10.56
CA PRO A 54 21.36 -4.62 -9.55
C PRO A 54 20.87 -4.40 -8.12
N ALA A 55 19.75 -3.70 -7.93
CA ALA A 55 19.20 -3.44 -6.59
C ALA A 55 18.73 -4.71 -5.88
N VAL A 56 18.39 -5.75 -6.65
CA VAL A 56 17.83 -7.02 -6.15
C VAL A 56 18.70 -8.23 -6.50
N SER A 57 19.90 -8.03 -7.07
CA SER A 57 20.85 -9.08 -7.41
C SER A 57 21.58 -9.66 -6.19
N PRO A 58 21.78 -10.99 -6.13
CA PRO A 58 22.76 -11.57 -5.23
C PRO A 58 24.20 -11.39 -5.78
N PRO A 59 25.22 -11.46 -4.90
CA PRO A 59 25.14 -11.37 -3.45
C PRO A 59 24.89 -9.91 -3.01
N GLY A 60 24.21 -9.70 -1.89
CA GLY A 60 24.27 -8.42 -1.18
C GLY A 60 23.01 -7.55 -1.12
N TRP A 61 21.90 -7.95 -1.74
CA TRP A 61 20.61 -7.23 -1.57
C TRP A 61 20.27 -7.00 -0.07
N TRP A 62 20.57 -7.98 0.78
CA TRP A 62 20.31 -7.92 2.23
C TRP A 62 21.31 -7.07 3.01
N ILE A 63 22.53 -6.89 2.50
CA ILE A 63 23.61 -6.18 3.20
C ILE A 63 23.19 -4.74 3.47
N HIS A 64 22.48 -4.12 2.53
CA HIS A 64 22.00 -2.76 2.69
C HIS A 64 21.03 -2.58 3.86
N HIS A 65 20.26 -3.61 4.22
CA HIS A 65 19.34 -3.54 5.36
C HIS A 65 20.09 -3.50 6.70
N LEU A 66 21.28 -4.13 6.78
CA LEU A 66 22.10 -4.13 8.00
C LEU A 66 22.68 -2.75 8.33
N TYR A 67 22.92 -1.91 7.33
CA TYR A 67 23.41 -0.53 7.51
C TYR A 67 22.29 0.50 7.67
N GLY A 68 21.05 0.05 7.95
CA GLY A 68 19.93 0.94 8.19
C GLY A 68 19.30 1.55 6.95
N LYS A 69 19.56 1.03 5.73
CA LYS A 69 18.92 1.51 4.50
C LYS A 69 17.40 1.46 4.59
N THR A 70 16.84 0.43 5.21
CA THR A 70 15.38 0.28 5.30
C THR A 70 14.71 1.39 6.09
N LEU A 71 15.34 1.95 7.12
CA LEU A 71 14.72 2.98 7.94
C LEU A 71 15.43 4.33 7.78
N LEU A 72 16.70 4.41 8.19
CA LEU A 72 17.45 5.66 8.28
C LEU A 72 17.82 6.24 6.91
N PHE A 73 18.28 5.39 5.99
CA PHE A 73 18.69 5.81 4.65
C PHE A 73 17.63 5.51 3.58
N SER A 74 16.38 5.87 3.90
CA SER A 74 15.27 5.83 2.96
C SER A 74 14.18 6.83 3.36
N PRO A 75 13.18 7.04 2.48
CA PRO A 75 11.93 7.71 2.80
C PRO A 75 11.23 7.29 4.10
N ASN A 76 11.46 6.06 4.56
CA ASN A 76 10.83 5.55 5.76
C ASN A 76 11.15 6.39 7.00
N LEU A 77 12.32 7.03 7.09
CA LEU A 77 12.63 7.91 8.21
C LEU A 77 11.69 9.13 8.29
N VAL A 78 11.30 9.70 7.14
CA VAL A 78 10.36 10.83 7.09
C VAL A 78 8.99 10.39 7.59
N TRP A 79 8.48 9.28 7.07
CA TRP A 79 7.19 8.74 7.50
C TRP A 79 7.22 8.33 8.99
N TYR A 80 8.33 7.77 9.46
CA TYR A 80 8.51 7.38 10.85
C TYR A 80 8.52 8.58 11.79
N ALA A 81 9.20 9.67 11.39
CA ALA A 81 9.19 10.93 12.12
C ALA A 81 7.78 11.54 12.19
N ILE A 82 7.02 11.50 11.09
CA ILE A 82 5.60 11.91 11.07
C ILE A 82 4.81 11.04 12.04
N SER A 83 5.03 9.72 12.07
CA SER A 83 4.33 8.84 13.00
C SER A 83 4.65 9.10 14.46
N LEU A 84 5.90 9.36 14.81
CA LEU A 84 6.28 9.76 16.16
C LEU A 84 5.59 11.08 16.55
N PHE A 85 5.61 12.07 15.64
CA PHE A 85 4.93 13.34 15.86
C PHE A 85 3.43 13.13 16.13
N VAL A 86 2.74 12.34 15.30
CA VAL A 86 1.33 12.05 15.49
C VAL A 86 1.08 11.28 16.78
N TYR A 87 1.92 10.30 17.12
CA TYR A 87 1.77 9.47 18.32
C TYR A 87 1.84 10.30 19.61
N PHE A 88 2.80 11.23 19.70
CA PHE A 88 3.02 12.01 20.91
C PHE A 88 2.20 13.29 20.98
N TYR A 89 1.89 13.92 19.84
CA TYR A 89 1.15 15.18 19.81
C TYR A 89 -0.37 14.99 19.70
N PHE A 90 -0.81 13.88 19.10
CA PHE A 90 -2.22 13.48 19.01
C PHE A 90 -2.42 12.08 19.59
N PRO A 91 -2.19 11.89 20.91
CA PRO A 91 -2.22 10.58 21.54
C PRO A 91 -3.63 9.97 21.53
N TYR A 92 -3.70 8.65 21.57
CA TYR A 92 -4.98 7.94 21.62
C TYR A 92 -5.71 8.17 22.95
N ASN A 93 -6.98 8.53 22.88
CA ASN A 93 -7.86 8.61 24.04
C ASN A 93 -8.47 7.22 24.34
N PHE A 94 -7.73 6.38 25.06
CA PHE A 94 -8.18 5.03 25.41
C PHE A 94 -9.45 5.01 26.27
N GLU A 95 -9.74 6.07 27.04
CA GLU A 95 -10.99 6.11 27.82
C GLU A 95 -12.19 6.27 26.90
N ALA A 96 -12.14 7.24 25.97
CA ALA A 96 -13.17 7.44 24.96
C ALA A 96 -13.30 6.22 24.02
N ALA A 97 -12.19 5.56 23.70
CA ALA A 97 -12.17 4.41 22.81
C ALA A 97 -12.85 3.17 23.39
N LYS A 98 -13.20 3.12 24.69
CA LYS A 98 -13.99 2.03 25.27
C LYS A 98 -15.43 1.96 24.74
N ASP A 99 -15.96 3.06 24.19
CA ASP A 99 -17.29 3.12 23.61
C ASP A 99 -17.24 3.58 22.16
N LEU A 100 -17.55 2.67 21.22
CA LEU A 100 -17.61 2.95 19.78
C LEU A 100 -18.71 3.95 19.41
N LYS A 101 -19.69 4.21 20.31
CA LYS A 101 -20.71 5.25 20.09
C LYS A 101 -20.17 6.66 20.31
N ASN A 102 -18.99 6.80 20.92
CA ASN A 102 -18.34 8.09 21.08
C ASN A 102 -17.68 8.52 19.76
N PHE A 103 -18.49 9.05 18.84
CA PHE A 103 -17.99 9.46 17.52
C PHE A 103 -17.04 10.66 17.55
N GLY A 104 -16.95 11.39 18.67
CA GLY A 104 -16.12 12.61 18.78
C GLY A 104 -14.63 12.33 18.54
N TRP A 105 -14.08 11.32 19.23
CA TRP A 105 -12.67 10.98 19.07
C TRP A 105 -12.38 10.32 17.71
N VAL A 106 -13.32 9.52 17.18
CA VAL A 106 -13.18 8.92 15.85
C VAL A 106 -13.17 9.99 14.77
N TYR A 107 -14.02 11.03 14.91
CA TYR A 107 -14.03 12.18 14.01
C TYR A 107 -12.73 12.97 14.09
N GLU A 108 -12.18 13.19 15.29
CA GLU A 108 -10.87 13.83 15.47
C GLU A 108 -9.76 13.04 14.73
N ARG A 109 -9.74 11.72 14.87
CA ARG A 109 -8.82 10.84 14.13
C ARG A 109 -9.02 10.95 12.62
N LEU A 110 -10.27 10.98 12.14
CA LEU A 110 -10.56 11.17 10.72
C LEU A 110 -9.99 12.48 10.19
N VAL A 111 -10.14 13.58 10.95
CA VAL A 111 -9.60 14.88 10.56
C VAL A 111 -8.07 14.83 10.53
N ILE A 112 -7.41 14.28 11.54
CA ILE A 112 -5.95 14.13 11.58
C ILE A 112 -5.45 13.31 10.38
N ASN A 113 -6.03 12.12 10.15
CA ASN A 113 -5.64 11.24 9.05
C ASN A 113 -5.88 11.93 7.70
N THR A 114 -6.98 12.65 7.53
CA THR A 114 -7.29 13.39 6.30
C THR A 114 -6.27 14.51 6.05
N VAL A 115 -5.94 15.30 7.08
CA VAL A 115 -4.95 16.38 6.98
C VAL A 115 -3.57 15.82 6.64
N LEU A 116 -3.16 14.71 7.26
CA LEU A 116 -1.89 14.05 6.96
C LEU A 116 -1.84 13.55 5.52
N VAL A 117 -2.87 12.83 5.07
CA VAL A 117 -2.93 12.26 3.72
C VAL A 117 -2.99 13.36 2.66
N PHE A 118 -3.93 14.31 2.76
CA PHE A 118 -4.04 15.38 1.78
C PHE A 118 -2.88 16.37 1.85
N GLY A 119 -2.29 16.58 3.03
CA GLY A 119 -1.08 17.39 3.18
C GLY A 119 0.13 16.74 2.49
N TYR A 120 0.38 15.46 2.75
CA TYR A 120 1.53 14.75 2.20
C TYR A 120 1.38 14.46 0.70
N VAL A 121 0.24 13.89 0.29
CA VAL A 121 -0.05 13.58 -1.11
C VAL A 121 -0.20 14.87 -1.91
N GLY A 122 -0.86 15.88 -1.34
CA GLY A 122 -1.00 17.20 -1.95
C GLY A 122 0.33 17.91 -2.14
N PHE A 123 1.26 17.81 -1.17
CA PHE A 123 2.63 18.28 -1.36
C PHE A 123 3.26 17.67 -2.60
N TRP A 124 3.27 16.34 -2.73
CA TRP A 124 3.82 15.65 -3.89
C TRP A 124 3.13 16.06 -5.20
N HIS A 125 1.82 16.17 -5.20
CA HIS A 125 1.07 16.62 -6.37
C HIS A 125 1.46 18.05 -6.77
N CYS A 126 1.51 18.97 -5.81
CA CYS A 126 1.86 20.37 -6.06
C CYS A 126 3.29 20.53 -6.60
N VAL A 127 4.29 19.93 -5.95
CA VAL A 127 5.69 20.09 -6.37
C VAL A 127 5.96 19.49 -7.75
N LEU A 128 5.34 18.36 -8.07
CA LEU A 128 5.56 17.66 -9.33
C LEU A 128 4.74 18.22 -10.50
N TYR A 129 3.48 18.61 -10.28
CA TYR A 129 2.55 18.96 -11.36
C TYR A 129 2.21 20.44 -11.45
N VAL A 130 2.35 21.20 -10.36
CA VAL A 130 2.03 22.64 -10.34
C VAL A 130 3.32 23.46 -10.41
N LEU A 131 4.32 23.12 -9.59
CA LEU A 131 5.58 23.85 -9.51
C LEU A 131 6.63 23.36 -10.50
N GLY A 132 6.48 22.14 -11.03
CA GLY A 132 7.37 21.58 -12.05
C GLY A 132 8.79 21.32 -11.56
N TRP A 133 8.95 20.84 -10.32
CA TRP A 133 10.28 20.57 -9.74
C TRP A 133 10.95 19.29 -10.26
N SER A 134 10.31 18.60 -11.20
CA SER A 134 10.76 17.35 -11.78
C SER A 134 10.58 17.41 -13.30
N GLU A 135 11.57 16.91 -14.05
CA GLU A 135 11.69 17.10 -15.50
C GLU A 135 11.75 15.78 -16.27
N ARG A 136 11.78 14.63 -15.58
CA ARG A 136 11.94 13.30 -16.18
C ARG A 136 10.70 12.42 -15.98
N PRO A 137 9.59 12.67 -16.70
CA PRO A 137 8.38 11.86 -16.56
C PRO A 137 8.60 10.50 -17.21
N PHE A 138 8.07 9.44 -16.62
CA PHE A 138 8.12 8.12 -17.25
C PHE A 138 7.23 8.01 -18.50
N HIS A 139 6.17 8.84 -18.58
CA HIS A 139 5.33 8.99 -19.76
C HIS A 139 5.62 10.35 -20.45
N PRO A 140 6.37 10.39 -21.56
CA PRO A 140 6.82 11.65 -22.17
C PRO A 140 5.68 12.56 -22.64
N ASN A 141 4.58 11.99 -23.12
CA ASN A 141 3.43 12.72 -23.66
C ASN A 141 2.28 12.81 -22.65
N ARG A 142 2.61 12.88 -21.34
CA ARG A 142 1.59 12.86 -20.30
C ARG A 142 0.67 14.07 -20.39
N LYS A 143 -0.61 13.85 -20.11
CA LYS A 143 -1.64 14.90 -20.16
C LYS A 143 -2.30 15.02 -18.81
N TYR A 144 -2.14 16.18 -18.18
CA TYR A 144 -2.82 16.48 -16.93
C TYR A 144 -4.34 16.50 -17.14
N ARG A 145 -5.08 15.86 -16.24
CA ARG A 145 -6.55 15.81 -16.27
C ARG A 145 -7.10 16.01 -14.87
N PHE A 146 -7.66 17.19 -14.62
CA PHE A 146 -8.22 17.53 -13.31
C PHE A 146 -9.32 16.55 -12.85
N GLY A 147 -10.20 16.11 -13.76
CA GLY A 147 -11.23 15.11 -13.44
C GLY A 147 -10.69 13.76 -12.97
N LYS A 148 -9.50 13.35 -13.46
CA LYS A 148 -8.79 12.15 -13.00
C LYS A 148 -8.23 12.35 -11.59
N VAL A 149 -7.65 13.51 -11.33
CA VAL A 149 -7.14 13.86 -9.99
C VAL A 149 -8.29 13.89 -8.97
N LEU A 150 -9.44 14.50 -9.30
CA LEU A 150 -10.62 14.48 -8.43
C LEU A 150 -11.14 13.06 -8.15
N HIS A 151 -11.18 12.20 -9.16
CA HIS A 151 -11.50 10.79 -8.99
C HIS A 151 -10.56 10.12 -8.00
N ASN A 152 -9.25 10.33 -8.16
CA ASN A 152 -8.26 9.76 -7.27
C ASN A 152 -8.33 10.32 -5.85
N MET A 153 -8.53 11.63 -5.68
CA MET A 153 -8.75 12.27 -4.38
C MET A 153 -9.97 11.67 -3.66
N TRP A 154 -11.05 11.37 -4.39
CA TRP A 154 -12.24 10.74 -3.82
C TRP A 154 -11.96 9.35 -3.26
N TYR A 155 -11.38 8.45 -4.05
CA TYR A 155 -11.08 7.08 -3.58
C TYR A 155 -9.95 7.05 -2.53
N ASN A 156 -9.01 7.99 -2.60
CA ASN A 156 -7.99 8.20 -1.59
C ASN A 156 -8.61 8.63 -0.24
N PHE A 157 -9.59 9.55 -0.25
CA PHE A 157 -10.35 9.92 0.93
C PHE A 157 -11.16 8.73 1.49
N LEU A 158 -11.81 7.93 0.65
CA LEU A 158 -12.50 6.71 1.09
C LEU A 158 -11.53 5.71 1.75
N GLY A 159 -10.32 5.57 1.22
CA GLY A 159 -9.26 4.79 1.85
C GLY A 159 -8.87 5.32 3.22
N THR A 160 -8.80 6.65 3.38
CA THR A 160 -8.52 7.32 4.66
C THR A 160 -9.64 7.11 5.68
N VAL A 161 -10.90 7.19 5.25
CA VAL A 161 -12.07 6.88 6.07
C VAL A 161 -12.01 5.42 6.54
N GLN A 162 -11.72 4.49 5.63
CA GLN A 162 -11.63 3.07 5.96
C GLN A 162 -10.47 2.80 6.93
N TYR A 163 -9.29 3.41 6.74
CA TYR A 163 -8.19 3.29 7.72
C TYR A 163 -8.61 3.81 9.11
N THR A 164 -9.33 4.92 9.18
CA THR A 164 -9.83 5.46 10.46
C THR A 164 -10.79 4.48 11.15
N VAL A 165 -11.56 3.70 10.40
CA VAL A 165 -12.38 2.60 10.97
C VAL A 165 -11.50 1.50 11.55
N TRP A 166 -10.42 1.10 10.87
CA TRP A 166 -9.46 0.12 11.40
C TRP A 166 -8.79 0.63 12.67
N GLU A 167 -8.34 1.89 12.66
CA GLU A 167 -7.79 2.57 13.83
C GLU A 167 -8.78 2.57 15.00
N ALA A 168 -10.05 2.88 14.73
CA ALA A 168 -11.08 2.89 15.76
C ALA A 168 -11.31 1.50 16.40
N ILE A 169 -11.38 0.46 15.56
CA ILE A 169 -11.53 -0.93 16.01
C ILE A 169 -10.33 -1.35 16.87
N MET A 170 -9.11 -1.05 16.43
CA MET A 170 -7.89 -1.42 17.15
C MET A 170 -7.81 -0.73 18.51
N MET A 171 -8.11 0.57 18.57
CA MET A 171 -8.11 1.30 19.84
C MET A 171 -9.19 0.81 20.79
N TYR A 172 -10.39 0.48 20.29
CA TYR A 172 -11.43 -0.16 21.09
C TYR A 172 -10.96 -1.51 21.66
N CYS A 173 -10.34 -2.35 20.83
CA CYS A 173 -9.82 -3.64 21.27
C CYS A 173 -8.73 -3.51 22.34
N TYR A 174 -7.83 -2.54 22.21
CA TYR A 174 -6.83 -2.24 23.24
C TYR A 174 -7.48 -1.69 24.53
N ALA A 175 -8.37 -0.70 24.41
CA ALA A 175 -9.03 -0.03 25.53
C ALA A 175 -9.89 -0.97 26.39
N THR A 176 -10.49 -1.97 25.75
CA THR A 176 -11.41 -2.91 26.38
C THR A 176 -10.79 -4.25 26.76
N LYS A 177 -9.45 -4.38 26.70
CA LYS A 177 -8.72 -5.61 27.02
C LYS A 177 -9.14 -6.81 26.16
N ARG A 178 -9.54 -6.56 24.92
CA ARG A 178 -9.74 -7.61 23.90
C ARG A 178 -8.41 -7.96 23.25
N LEU A 179 -7.53 -6.98 23.07
CA LEU A 179 -6.19 -7.18 22.55
C LEU A 179 -5.16 -6.64 23.56
N PRO A 180 -4.20 -7.45 24.03
CA PRO A 180 -3.12 -6.96 24.89
C PRO A 180 -2.17 -6.04 24.12
N TYR A 181 -1.57 -5.08 24.82
CA TYR A 181 -0.50 -4.23 24.28
C TYR A 181 0.49 -3.86 25.39
N ILE A 182 1.68 -3.37 25.01
CA ILE A 182 2.64 -2.79 25.95
C ILE A 182 2.32 -1.31 26.12
N THR A 183 2.05 -0.86 27.35
CA THR A 183 1.77 0.55 27.63
C THR A 183 2.98 1.44 27.28
N ASP A 184 2.77 2.74 27.07
CA ASP A 184 3.90 3.65 26.81
C ASP A 184 4.89 3.68 27.98
N ARG A 185 4.38 3.66 29.21
CA ARG A 185 5.20 3.54 30.41
C ARG A 185 6.11 2.32 30.31
N ASP A 186 5.56 1.14 30.10
CA ASP A 186 6.34 -0.10 30.06
C ASP A 186 7.25 -0.18 28.83
N SER A 187 6.84 0.42 27.71
CA SER A 187 7.60 0.51 26.47
C SER A 187 8.91 1.27 26.67
N PHE A 188 8.91 2.32 27.49
CA PHE A 188 10.08 3.15 27.74
C PHE A 188 10.77 2.90 29.08
N SER A 189 10.16 2.15 30.01
CA SER A 189 10.73 1.87 31.33
C SER A 189 11.29 0.45 31.51
N THR A 190 11.02 -0.47 30.58
CA THR A 190 11.47 -1.87 30.69
C THR A 190 12.35 -2.27 29.51
N THR A 191 13.34 -3.14 29.75
CA THR A 191 14.20 -3.67 28.68
C THR A 191 13.39 -4.38 27.60
N LYS A 192 12.40 -5.19 27.99
CA LYS A 192 11.49 -5.87 27.05
C LYS A 192 10.68 -4.88 26.23
N GLY A 193 10.13 -3.85 26.87
CA GLY A 193 9.38 -2.79 26.20
C GLY A 193 10.21 -2.05 25.16
N MET A 194 11.43 -1.64 25.53
CA MET A 194 12.35 -0.96 24.62
C MET A 194 12.77 -1.84 23.43
N ILE A 195 13.05 -3.12 23.69
CA ILE A 195 13.35 -4.09 22.62
C ILE A 195 12.17 -4.22 21.66
N MET A 196 10.94 -4.37 22.17
CA MET A 196 9.76 -4.47 21.32
C MET A 196 9.48 -3.19 20.55
N PHE A 197 9.70 -2.01 21.16
CA PHE A 197 9.59 -0.72 20.49
C PHE A 197 10.59 -0.62 19.32
N PHE A 198 11.84 -1.04 19.53
CA PHE A 198 12.85 -1.08 18.46
C PHE A 198 12.47 -2.07 17.35
N ILE A 199 12.01 -3.28 17.73
CA ILE A 199 11.56 -4.30 16.78
C ILE A 199 10.44 -3.77 15.89
N VAL A 200 9.41 -3.10 16.45
CA VAL A 200 8.34 -2.56 15.60
C VAL A 200 8.81 -1.39 14.73
N SER A 201 9.74 -0.57 15.22
CA SER A 201 10.28 0.57 14.47
C SER A 201 10.97 0.12 13.18
N VAL A 202 11.82 -0.91 13.27
CA VAL A 202 12.56 -1.46 12.11
C VAL A 202 11.75 -2.52 11.36
N GLY A 203 10.92 -3.28 12.05
CA GLY A 203 10.19 -4.43 11.52
C GLY A 203 9.01 -4.05 10.62
N VAL A 204 8.31 -2.95 10.91
CA VAL A 204 7.16 -2.49 10.11
C VAL A 204 7.50 -2.32 8.63
N PRO A 205 8.53 -1.54 8.21
CA PRO A 205 8.83 -1.39 6.79
C PRO A 205 9.19 -2.73 6.13
N LEU A 206 9.96 -3.60 6.81
CA LEU A 206 10.31 -4.93 6.28
C LEU A 206 9.10 -5.85 6.10
N TYR A 207 8.21 -5.87 7.09
CA TYR A 207 6.97 -6.64 7.02
C TYR A 207 6.10 -6.11 5.88
N ARG A 208 5.99 -4.79 5.73
CA ARG A 208 5.21 -4.18 4.66
C ARG A 208 5.70 -4.58 3.28
N GLU A 209 7.00 -4.60 3.03
CA GLU A 209 7.54 -5.07 1.74
C GLU A 209 7.09 -6.50 1.41
N THR A 210 7.07 -7.36 2.44
CA THR A 210 6.63 -8.75 2.30
C THR A 210 5.12 -8.83 2.11
N HIS A 211 4.33 -8.19 2.98
CA HIS A 211 2.87 -8.14 2.87
C HIS A 211 2.44 -7.59 1.52
N PHE A 212 3.01 -6.45 1.08
CA PHE A 212 2.67 -5.80 -0.16
C PHE A 212 2.84 -6.76 -1.35
N TYR A 213 3.98 -7.43 -1.47
CA TYR A 213 4.19 -8.39 -2.55
C TYR A 213 3.12 -9.50 -2.61
N PHE A 214 2.82 -10.15 -1.48
CA PHE A 214 1.83 -11.24 -1.45
C PHE A 214 0.40 -10.73 -1.61
N ALA A 215 0.03 -9.64 -0.94
CA ALA A 215 -1.30 -9.04 -1.04
C ALA A 215 -1.58 -8.50 -2.44
N HIS A 216 -0.59 -7.85 -3.05
CA HIS A 216 -0.70 -7.33 -4.40
C HIS A 216 -0.87 -8.46 -5.41
N ARG A 217 -0.02 -9.50 -5.33
CA ARG A 217 -0.18 -10.69 -6.17
C ARG A 217 -1.55 -11.36 -5.98
N PHE A 218 -2.05 -11.41 -4.75
CA PHE A 218 -3.36 -11.97 -4.42
C PHE A 218 -4.51 -11.23 -5.10
N ILE A 219 -4.54 -9.90 -5.03
CA ILE A 219 -5.58 -9.09 -5.68
C ILE A 219 -5.46 -9.05 -7.21
N HIS A 220 -4.31 -9.48 -7.77
CA HIS A 220 -4.12 -9.71 -9.21
C HIS A 220 -4.68 -11.04 -9.72
N ILE A 221 -5.13 -11.93 -8.84
CA ILE A 221 -5.89 -13.10 -9.27
C ILE A 221 -7.14 -12.62 -10.01
N LYS A 222 -7.33 -13.13 -11.23
CA LYS A 222 -8.40 -12.80 -12.20
C LYS A 222 -9.68 -12.19 -11.61
N ALA A 223 -10.32 -12.88 -10.68
CA ALA A 223 -11.59 -12.46 -10.09
C ALA A 223 -11.45 -11.17 -9.26
N LEU A 224 -10.46 -11.12 -8.39
CA LEU A 224 -10.16 -9.92 -7.59
C LEU A 224 -9.65 -8.80 -8.48
N TYR A 225 -8.82 -9.09 -9.48
CA TYR A 225 -8.37 -8.05 -10.40
C TYR A 225 -9.55 -7.36 -11.06
N LYS A 226 -10.45 -8.13 -11.68
CA LYS A 226 -11.59 -7.60 -12.44
C LYS A 226 -12.53 -6.70 -11.63
N TYR A 227 -12.85 -7.09 -10.39
CA TYR A 227 -13.88 -6.40 -9.59
C TYR A 227 -13.32 -5.47 -8.51
N VAL A 228 -12.08 -5.68 -8.10
CA VAL A 228 -11.45 -4.97 -6.98
C VAL A 228 -10.29 -4.12 -7.50
N HIS A 229 -9.23 -4.76 -8.01
CA HIS A 229 -7.98 -4.04 -8.31
C HIS A 229 -7.97 -3.26 -9.63
N ALA A 230 -8.87 -3.57 -10.56
CA ALA A 230 -8.97 -2.87 -11.84
C ALA A 230 -9.29 -1.38 -11.70
N LEU A 231 -9.89 -0.96 -10.56
CA LEU A 231 -10.13 0.45 -10.27
C LEU A 231 -8.82 1.21 -10.10
N HIS A 232 -7.89 0.66 -9.30
CA HIS A 232 -6.57 1.23 -9.08
C HIS A 232 -5.80 1.36 -10.39
N HIS A 233 -5.84 0.29 -11.19
CA HIS A 233 -5.22 0.17 -12.52
C HIS A 233 -5.87 0.99 -13.63
N ARG A 234 -6.91 1.77 -13.34
CA ARG A 234 -7.36 2.83 -14.26
C ARG A 234 -6.29 3.91 -14.44
N ASN A 235 -5.33 4.01 -13.52
CA ASN A 235 -4.24 4.99 -13.54
C ASN A 235 -2.99 4.41 -14.20
N THR A 236 -2.97 4.27 -15.53
CA THR A 236 -1.78 3.76 -16.22
C THR A 236 -0.64 4.78 -16.24
N ASP A 237 -0.94 6.07 -16.42
CA ASP A 237 -0.02 7.17 -16.06
C ASP A 237 -0.32 7.62 -14.63
N ILE A 238 0.40 7.07 -13.66
CA ILE A 238 0.17 7.33 -12.23
C ILE A 238 0.50 8.78 -11.85
N GLU A 239 -0.26 9.28 -10.86
CA GLU A 239 0.01 10.53 -10.15
C GLU A 239 -0.22 10.34 -8.65
N PRO A 240 0.30 11.21 -7.76
CA PRO A 240 0.35 10.96 -6.32
C PRO A 240 -0.97 10.54 -5.66
N PHE A 241 -2.12 11.11 -6.04
CA PHE A 241 -3.40 10.71 -5.44
C PHE A 241 -3.85 9.31 -5.87
N ALA A 242 -3.36 8.78 -6.99
CA ALA A 242 -3.63 7.43 -7.45
C ALA A 242 -3.17 6.35 -6.45
N GLY A 243 -2.20 6.66 -5.59
CA GLY A 243 -1.58 5.67 -4.69
C GLY A 243 -2.51 4.99 -3.69
N LEU A 244 -3.55 5.69 -3.22
CA LEU A 244 -4.64 5.11 -2.40
C LEU A 244 -5.97 5.08 -3.14
N SER A 245 -6.00 5.42 -4.43
CA SER A 245 -7.19 5.36 -5.26
C SER A 245 -7.50 3.90 -5.58
N MET A 246 -8.21 3.25 -4.66
CA MET A 246 -8.45 1.80 -4.67
C MET A 246 -9.90 1.49 -4.32
N HIS A 247 -10.31 0.27 -4.64
CA HIS A 247 -11.64 -0.23 -4.26
C HIS A 247 -11.70 -0.48 -2.73
N PRO A 248 -12.84 -0.30 -2.03
CA PRO A 248 -12.91 -0.55 -0.57
C PRO A 248 -12.48 -1.97 -0.13
N VAL A 249 -12.80 -2.99 -0.94
CA VAL A 249 -12.29 -4.36 -0.73
C VAL A 249 -10.78 -4.47 -0.95
N GLU A 250 -10.19 -3.66 -1.82
CA GLU A 250 -8.75 -3.58 -1.95
C GLU A 250 -8.13 -2.98 -0.69
N HIS A 251 -8.68 -1.86 -0.19
CA HIS A 251 -8.28 -1.27 1.08
C HIS A 251 -8.38 -2.27 2.24
N LEU A 252 -9.37 -3.17 2.23
CA LEU A 252 -9.53 -4.21 3.25
C LEU A 252 -8.31 -5.14 3.31
N TYR A 253 -7.84 -5.64 2.16
CA TYR A 253 -6.67 -6.51 2.08
C TYR A 253 -5.34 -5.74 2.09
N TYR A 254 -5.35 -4.46 1.72
CA TYR A 254 -4.20 -3.57 1.86
C TYR A 254 -3.90 -3.27 3.34
N TYR A 255 -4.93 -2.90 4.12
CA TYR A 255 -4.78 -2.60 5.55
C TYR A 255 -4.61 -3.84 6.44
N SER A 256 -4.81 -5.05 5.91
CA SER A 256 -4.45 -6.28 6.62
C SER A 256 -2.95 -6.35 6.95
N SER A 257 -2.13 -5.47 6.37
CA SER A 257 -0.73 -5.26 6.74
C SER A 257 -0.53 -4.96 8.24
N ILE A 258 -1.58 -4.54 8.96
CA ILE A 258 -1.54 -4.36 10.41
C ILE A 258 -1.51 -5.69 11.19
N GLY A 259 -1.50 -6.84 10.51
CA GLY A 259 -1.42 -8.18 11.09
C GLY A 259 -0.43 -8.34 12.26
N PRO A 260 0.81 -7.82 12.20
CA PRO A 260 1.74 -7.88 13.33
C PRO A 260 1.19 -7.26 14.61
N SER A 261 0.40 -6.20 14.54
CA SER A 261 -0.23 -5.55 15.70
C SER A 261 -1.34 -6.40 16.34
N LEU A 262 -1.83 -7.43 15.64
CA LEU A 262 -2.83 -8.37 16.15
C LEU A 262 -2.19 -9.58 16.85
N VAL A 263 -0.93 -9.88 16.54
CA VAL A 263 -0.25 -11.12 16.98
C VAL A 263 1.03 -10.88 17.78
N LEU A 264 1.56 -9.66 17.80
CA LEU A 264 2.72 -9.28 18.59
C LEU A 264 2.31 -8.38 19.75
N LEU A 265 2.81 -8.70 20.93
CA LEU A 265 2.67 -7.83 22.11
C LEU A 265 3.65 -6.65 21.99
N ALA A 266 3.18 -5.52 21.50
CA ALA A 266 3.98 -4.30 21.32
C ALA A 266 3.20 -3.03 21.69
N SER A 267 3.87 -1.88 21.63
CA SER A 267 3.25 -0.56 21.79
C SER A 267 2.23 -0.29 20.68
N PRO A 268 1.11 0.42 20.96
CA PRO A 268 0.18 0.94 19.95
C PRO A 268 0.87 1.81 18.90
N PHE A 269 2.06 2.34 19.20
CA PHE A 269 2.92 3.00 18.22
C PHE A 269 3.20 2.14 17.00
N GLY A 270 3.44 0.83 17.15
CA GLY A 270 3.70 -0.05 16.01
C GLY A 270 2.53 -0.14 15.04
N PHE A 271 1.30 -0.11 15.55
CA PHE A 271 0.09 -0.02 14.74
C PHE A 271 -0.01 1.33 14.01
N LEU A 272 0.18 2.44 14.74
CA LEU A 272 0.12 3.79 14.16
C LEU A 272 1.20 3.99 13.09
N TRP A 273 2.43 3.56 13.35
CA TRP A 273 3.56 3.64 12.41
C TRP A 273 3.21 2.93 11.10
N ASN A 274 2.76 1.68 11.19
CA ASN A 274 2.36 0.94 10.00
C ASN A 274 1.18 1.59 9.27
N GLY A 275 0.18 2.08 10.00
CA GLY A 275 -0.98 2.73 9.42
C GLY A 275 -0.66 4.05 8.70
N ILE A 276 0.11 4.94 9.33
CA ILE A 276 0.57 6.18 8.68
C ILE A 276 1.38 5.86 7.44
N HIS A 277 2.27 4.87 7.51
CA HIS A 277 3.01 4.39 6.35
C HIS A 277 2.06 3.98 5.22
N LEU A 278 1.10 3.10 5.49
CA LEU A 278 0.11 2.64 4.51
C LEU A 278 -0.65 3.80 3.84
N ILE A 279 -1.01 4.85 4.59
CA ILE A 279 -1.84 5.92 4.03
C ILE A 279 -1.07 7.03 3.31
N ILE A 280 0.22 7.25 3.58
CA ILE A 280 0.98 8.35 2.93
C ILE A 280 2.07 7.88 1.97
N SER A 281 2.69 6.71 2.21
CA SER A 281 3.80 6.24 1.38
C SER A 281 3.43 6.00 -0.09
N PRO A 282 2.22 5.50 -0.43
CA PRO A 282 1.87 5.24 -1.83
C PRO A 282 1.92 6.49 -2.72
N ALA A 283 1.78 7.68 -2.15
CA ALA A 283 1.78 8.93 -2.91
C ALA A 283 3.03 9.08 -3.78
N ALA A 284 4.18 8.74 -3.22
CA ALA A 284 5.44 9.00 -3.88
C ALA A 284 5.84 7.90 -4.86
N SER A 285 5.48 6.64 -4.56
CA SER A 285 5.63 5.55 -5.53
C SER A 285 4.71 5.69 -6.74
N HIS A 286 3.71 6.58 -6.65
CA HIS A 286 2.79 6.92 -7.72
C HIS A 286 3.08 8.27 -8.37
N SER A 287 4.27 8.85 -8.16
CA SER A 287 4.61 10.17 -8.69
C SER A 287 4.46 10.30 -10.20
N GLY A 288 4.81 9.25 -10.96
CA GLY A 288 4.92 9.27 -12.42
C GLY A 288 6.23 9.87 -12.96
N TRP A 289 7.20 10.14 -12.09
CA TRP A 289 8.46 10.80 -12.42
C TRP A 289 9.69 10.02 -11.96
N GLU A 290 10.78 10.10 -12.71
CA GLU A 290 12.03 9.38 -12.42
C GLU A 290 12.96 10.16 -11.48
N ASP A 291 12.91 11.49 -11.50
CA ASP A 291 13.93 12.39 -10.93
C ASP A 291 13.52 13.07 -9.63
N HIS A 292 13.04 12.27 -8.70
CA HIS A 292 12.93 12.64 -7.31
C HIS A 292 13.29 11.45 -6.44
N PHE A 293 13.60 11.73 -5.19
CA PHE A 293 14.17 10.75 -4.28
C PHE A 293 13.27 9.57 -3.89
N GLN A 294 11.98 9.69 -4.13
CA GLN A 294 10.97 8.65 -3.86
C GLN A 294 10.43 8.01 -5.14
N SER A 295 11.10 8.26 -6.27
CA SER A 295 10.75 7.71 -7.57
C SER A 295 10.72 6.19 -7.52
N ASP A 296 9.63 5.61 -8.03
CA ASP A 296 9.43 4.17 -8.05
C ASP A 296 9.13 3.68 -9.47
N GLN A 297 10.21 3.36 -10.20
CA GLN A 297 10.08 2.74 -11.50
C GLN A 297 9.54 1.30 -11.41
N TYR A 298 9.70 0.56 -10.29
CA TYR A 298 9.11 -0.78 -10.15
C TYR A 298 7.60 -0.69 -10.28
N HIS A 299 7.00 0.21 -9.50
CA HIS A 299 5.57 0.37 -9.46
C HIS A 299 5.00 1.05 -10.72
N TYR A 300 5.75 1.98 -11.33
CA TYR A 300 5.37 2.49 -12.65
C TYR A 300 5.31 1.39 -13.71
N LEU A 301 6.32 0.51 -13.76
CA LEU A 301 6.32 -0.65 -14.66
C LEU A 301 5.15 -1.60 -14.36
N HIS A 302 4.80 -1.75 -13.08
CA HIS A 302 3.64 -2.54 -12.67
C HIS A 302 2.34 -1.99 -13.26
N HIS A 303 2.02 -0.70 -13.09
CA HIS A 303 0.84 -0.07 -13.71
C HIS A 303 0.88 -0.10 -15.23
N ARG A 304 2.06 -0.08 -15.82
CA ARG A 304 2.26 -0.13 -17.27
C ARG A 304 1.95 -1.49 -17.89
N PHE A 305 2.21 -2.59 -17.18
CA PHE A 305 2.20 -3.95 -17.74
C PHE A 305 1.36 -4.97 -16.97
N PHE A 306 0.90 -4.65 -15.75
CA PHE A 306 0.05 -5.43 -14.85
C PHE A 306 0.61 -6.76 -14.32
N GLU A 307 1.42 -7.48 -15.11
CA GLU A 307 1.82 -8.86 -14.83
C GLU A 307 3.23 -9.03 -14.23
N CYS A 308 3.83 -7.95 -13.74
CA CYS A 308 5.19 -7.91 -13.20
C CYS A 308 5.30 -6.97 -11.99
N ASN A 309 6.37 -7.08 -11.21
CA ASN A 309 6.72 -6.14 -10.13
C ASN A 309 5.60 -5.97 -9.09
N TYR A 310 5.19 -7.06 -8.44
CA TYR A 310 4.16 -7.03 -7.39
C TYR A 310 4.69 -6.48 -6.06
N GLY A 311 6.02 -6.45 -5.87
CA GLY A 311 6.70 -5.90 -4.71
C GLY A 311 7.36 -4.56 -5.02
N THR A 312 8.51 -4.31 -4.38
CA THR A 312 9.32 -3.10 -4.57
C THR A 312 10.79 -3.47 -4.82
N SER A 313 11.64 -2.47 -5.06
CA SER A 313 13.10 -2.66 -5.16
C SER A 313 13.78 -2.96 -3.82
N ASN A 314 13.07 -2.94 -2.68
CA ASN A 314 13.67 -3.14 -1.35
C ASN A 314 13.89 -4.62 -1.01
N LEU A 315 12.99 -5.52 -1.43
CA LEU A 315 13.14 -6.96 -1.26
C LEU A 315 13.14 -7.66 -2.63
N PRO A 316 13.98 -8.68 -2.87
CA PRO A 316 14.11 -9.31 -4.17
C PRO A 316 12.96 -10.30 -4.48
N LEU A 317 11.75 -10.10 -3.93
CA LEU A 317 10.65 -11.05 -4.04
C LEU A 317 10.24 -11.28 -5.50
N ASP A 318 10.13 -10.21 -6.30
CA ASP A 318 9.85 -10.34 -7.73
C ASP A 318 10.95 -11.08 -8.49
N ARG A 319 12.21 -10.90 -8.10
CA ARG A 319 13.32 -11.66 -8.69
C ARG A 319 13.24 -13.13 -8.29
N MET A 320 13.05 -13.40 -7.00
CA MET A 320 12.99 -14.75 -6.43
C MET A 320 11.85 -15.58 -7.01
N PHE A 321 10.71 -14.94 -7.29
CA PHE A 321 9.51 -15.60 -7.78
C PHE A 321 9.26 -15.38 -9.28
N GLY A 322 10.22 -14.77 -9.98
CA GLY A 322 10.22 -14.68 -11.45
C GLY A 322 9.17 -13.74 -12.03
N THR A 323 8.84 -12.67 -11.33
CA THR A 323 7.92 -11.60 -11.77
C THR A 323 8.63 -10.25 -11.98
N LEU A 324 9.97 -10.24 -11.90
CA LEU A 324 10.77 -9.03 -12.11
C LEU A 324 10.75 -8.57 -13.58
N ARG A 325 10.47 -7.28 -13.76
CA ARG A 325 10.77 -6.48 -14.94
C ARG A 325 11.59 -5.27 -14.50
N ASP A 326 12.85 -5.20 -14.94
CA ASP A 326 13.85 -4.28 -14.40
C ASP A 326 13.82 -2.87 -15.01
N LYS A 327 13.22 -2.70 -16.20
CA LYS A 327 13.16 -1.45 -16.98
C LYS A 327 12.01 -1.47 -18.00
N LEU A 328 11.75 -0.33 -18.64
CA LEU A 328 10.69 -0.15 -19.65
C LEU A 328 10.90 -0.90 -20.96
N LYS A 329 12.11 -1.40 -21.24
CA LYS A 329 12.45 -2.00 -22.55
C LYS A 329 11.48 -3.13 -22.92
N GLU A 330 11.01 -3.06 -24.15
CA GLU A 330 9.86 -3.78 -24.73
C GLU A 330 10.03 -5.31 -24.90
N SER A 331 11.09 -5.92 -24.38
CA SER A 331 11.36 -7.36 -24.50
C SER A 331 11.88 -7.93 -23.18
N GLY A 332 11.15 -8.90 -22.60
CA GLY A 332 11.58 -9.70 -21.46
C GLY A 332 10.97 -9.28 -20.12
N THR A 333 10.06 -10.11 -19.60
CA THR A 333 10.00 -10.33 -18.15
C THR A 333 10.73 -11.64 -17.85
N THR A 334 11.06 -11.88 -16.58
CA THR A 334 11.47 -13.23 -16.14
C THR A 334 10.29 -14.21 -16.05
N TYR A 335 9.05 -13.72 -16.13
CA TYR A 335 7.84 -14.52 -16.05
C TYR A 335 7.48 -15.14 -17.41
N LYS A 336 7.46 -16.48 -17.49
CA LYS A 336 7.13 -17.25 -18.71
C LYS A 336 5.68 -17.06 -19.21
N GLY A 337 4.83 -16.42 -18.41
CA GLY A 337 3.43 -16.14 -18.73
C GLY A 337 3.11 -14.67 -18.96
N ALA A 338 4.09 -13.76 -18.84
CA ALA A 338 3.82 -12.35 -19.01
C ALA A 338 3.52 -12.06 -20.48
N ALA A 339 2.51 -11.26 -20.71
CA ALA A 339 2.24 -10.67 -21.99
C ALA A 339 3.46 -9.86 -22.45
N GLU A 340 3.90 -10.14 -23.67
CA GLU A 340 4.75 -9.23 -24.45
C GLU A 340 3.95 -7.99 -24.89
N GLU A 341 2.62 -8.02 -24.69
CA GLU A 341 1.69 -7.01 -25.15
C GLU A 341 1.97 -5.66 -24.47
N LYS A 342 2.37 -4.71 -25.31
CA LYS A 342 2.40 -3.30 -24.96
C LYS A 342 0.95 -2.90 -24.67
N VAL A 343 0.68 -2.34 -23.50
CA VAL A 343 -0.48 -1.46 -23.37
C VAL A 343 -0.20 -0.30 -24.34
N ASP A 344 -0.74 -0.32 -25.55
CA ASP A 344 -0.47 0.75 -26.51
C ASP A 344 -0.96 2.10 -25.95
N GLN A 345 -0.47 3.22 -26.50
CA GLN A 345 -0.88 4.55 -26.00
C GLN A 345 -2.40 4.74 -26.01
N LYS A 346 -3.10 4.10 -26.96
CA LYS A 346 -4.56 4.16 -27.06
C LYS A 346 -5.21 3.45 -25.86
N SER A 347 -4.68 2.31 -25.45
CA SER A 347 -5.13 1.54 -24.29
C SER A 347 -4.88 2.32 -23.00
N VAL A 348 -3.69 2.92 -22.85
CA VAL A 348 -3.40 3.85 -21.73
C VAL A 348 -4.45 4.94 -21.66
N GLU A 349 -4.71 5.62 -22.78
CA GLU A 349 -5.68 6.71 -22.82
C GLU A 349 -7.10 6.23 -22.49
N ILE A 350 -7.49 5.02 -22.89
CA ILE A 350 -8.80 4.42 -22.58
C ILE A 350 -8.90 4.11 -21.09
N HIS A 351 -7.90 3.46 -20.50
CA HIS A 351 -7.87 3.14 -19.07
C HIS A 351 -7.89 4.41 -18.21
N ASP A 352 -7.04 5.38 -18.53
CA ASP A 352 -6.98 6.67 -17.82
C ASP A 352 -8.27 7.49 -17.96
N LYS A 353 -9.02 7.34 -19.06
CA LYS A 353 -10.34 8.00 -19.22
C LYS A 353 -11.40 7.44 -18.27
N LYS A 354 -11.24 6.20 -17.77
CA LYS A 354 -12.16 5.59 -16.82
C LYS A 354 -11.99 6.15 -15.40
N ALA A 355 -10.84 6.75 -15.09
CA ALA A 355 -10.62 7.47 -13.83
C ALA A 355 -11.34 8.83 -13.90
N THR A 356 -12.64 8.82 -13.69
CA THR A 356 -13.51 10.01 -13.72
C THR A 356 -14.66 9.85 -12.72
N LEU A 357 -15.14 10.96 -12.16
CA LEU A 357 -16.38 11.01 -11.37
C LEU A 357 -17.59 11.41 -12.22
N ASN A 358 -17.36 11.76 -13.48
CA ASN A 358 -18.43 12.12 -14.41
C ASN A 358 -19.06 10.85 -15.00
N GLY A 359 -20.34 10.64 -14.73
CA GLY A 359 -21.11 9.49 -15.22
C GLY A 359 -21.29 8.38 -14.16
N PRO A 360 -22.15 7.40 -14.43
CA PRO A 360 -22.39 6.31 -13.50
C PRO A 360 -21.17 5.38 -13.39
N PRO A 361 -20.93 4.74 -12.22
CA PRO A 361 -19.89 3.73 -12.09
C PRO A 361 -20.14 2.52 -13.01
N GLU A 362 -19.09 1.75 -13.30
CA GLU A 362 -19.21 0.52 -14.10
C GLU A 362 -20.22 -0.45 -13.45
N PRO A 363 -21.17 -1.04 -14.21
CA PRO A 363 -22.21 -1.90 -13.63
C PRO A 363 -21.68 -3.05 -12.79
N GLY A 364 -20.55 -3.66 -13.21
CA GLY A 364 -19.89 -4.73 -12.46
C GLY A 364 -19.42 -4.28 -11.07
N PHE A 365 -18.91 -3.05 -10.96
CA PHE A 365 -18.53 -2.44 -9.67
C PHE A 365 -19.77 -2.26 -8.77
N VAL A 366 -20.85 -1.69 -9.32
CA VAL A 366 -22.08 -1.43 -8.55
C VAL A 366 -22.70 -2.73 -8.05
N ILE A 367 -22.82 -3.74 -8.91
CA ILE A 367 -23.36 -5.05 -8.55
C ILE A 367 -22.48 -5.72 -7.49
N TYR A 368 -21.15 -5.66 -7.64
CA TYR A 368 -20.23 -6.27 -6.68
C TYR A 368 -20.35 -5.64 -5.29
N ILE A 369 -20.36 -4.30 -5.20
CA ILE A 369 -20.58 -3.59 -3.94
C ILE A 369 -21.96 -3.91 -3.36
N ALA A 370 -23.02 -3.84 -4.18
CA ALA A 370 -24.38 -4.10 -3.73
C ALA A 370 -24.54 -5.51 -3.18
N LEU A 371 -23.96 -6.53 -3.83
CA LEU A 371 -23.98 -7.91 -3.34
C LEU A 371 -23.25 -8.06 -2.01
N ASN A 372 -22.07 -7.45 -1.87
CA ASN A 372 -21.35 -7.44 -0.59
C ASN A 372 -22.24 -6.81 0.49
N CYS A 373 -22.72 -5.58 0.31
CA CYS A 373 -23.56 -4.87 1.28
C CYS A 373 -24.86 -5.62 1.59
N PHE A 374 -25.52 -6.19 0.58
CA PHE A 374 -26.76 -6.94 0.75
C PHE A 374 -26.56 -8.21 1.58
N ILE A 375 -25.46 -8.94 1.34
CA ILE A 375 -25.11 -10.11 2.14
C ILE A 375 -24.87 -9.71 3.60
N TRP A 376 -24.15 -8.59 3.85
CA TRP A 376 -23.99 -8.04 5.20
C TRP A 376 -25.31 -7.72 5.89
N LEU A 377 -26.22 -7.06 5.19
CA LEU A 377 -27.54 -6.70 5.71
C LEU A 377 -28.42 -7.92 5.98
N LEU A 378 -28.45 -8.89 5.07
CA LEU A 378 -29.20 -10.13 5.26
C LEU A 378 -28.69 -10.94 6.45
N LEU A 379 -27.37 -11.06 6.60
CA LEU A 379 -26.76 -11.77 7.71
C LEU A 379 -27.05 -11.09 9.03
N TRP A 380 -26.93 -9.76 9.07
CA TRP A 380 -27.31 -8.98 10.24
C TRP A 380 -28.78 -9.25 10.59
N TYR A 381 -29.70 -9.12 9.63
CA TYR A 381 -31.12 -9.37 9.85
C TYR A 381 -31.42 -10.80 10.33
N ALA A 382 -30.84 -11.82 9.69
CA ALA A 382 -31.03 -13.21 10.04
C ALA A 382 -30.55 -13.51 11.48
N VAL A 383 -29.40 -12.97 11.87
CA VAL A 383 -28.86 -13.14 13.22
C VAL A 383 -29.67 -12.39 14.26
N GLN A 384 -30.07 -11.13 13.97
CA GLN A 384 -30.96 -10.36 14.83
C GLN A 384 -32.24 -11.14 15.12
N HIS A 385 -32.88 -11.65 14.06
CA HIS A 385 -34.18 -12.30 14.15
C HIS A 385 -34.10 -13.68 14.83
N GLN A 386 -33.01 -14.43 14.64
CA GLN A 386 -32.92 -15.80 15.15
C GLN A 386 -32.27 -15.90 16.53
N TYR A 387 -31.33 -15.00 16.87
CA TYR A 387 -30.50 -15.13 18.06
C TYR A 387 -30.39 -13.84 18.90
N GLY A 388 -30.76 -12.68 18.36
CA GLY A 388 -30.42 -11.36 18.92
C GLY A 388 -28.95 -11.01 18.68
N ILE A 389 -28.62 -9.71 18.58
CA ILE A 389 -27.25 -9.25 18.25
C ILE A 389 -26.18 -9.82 19.18
N GLU A 390 -26.55 -10.08 20.44
CA GLU A 390 -25.66 -10.46 21.52
C GLU A 390 -25.22 -11.93 21.45
N LYS A 391 -25.82 -12.72 20.55
CA LYS A 391 -25.47 -14.13 20.31
C LYS A 391 -24.80 -14.35 18.94
N TRP A 392 -24.30 -13.29 18.31
CA TRP A 392 -23.64 -13.43 17.02
C TRP A 392 -22.40 -14.31 17.15
N ASN A 393 -22.33 -15.39 16.36
CA ASN A 393 -21.12 -16.20 16.30
C ASN A 393 -19.97 -15.36 15.68
N PRO A 394 -18.94 -14.97 16.44
CA PRO A 394 -17.86 -14.12 15.95
C PRO A 394 -17.10 -14.72 14.77
N HIS A 395 -17.01 -16.06 14.71
CA HIS A 395 -16.33 -16.77 13.64
C HIS A 395 -17.06 -16.64 12.31
N CYS A 396 -18.40 -16.67 12.31
CA CYS A 396 -19.19 -16.52 11.10
C CYS A 396 -18.96 -15.14 10.49
N LEU A 397 -19.02 -14.07 11.30
CA LEU A 397 -18.82 -12.73 10.77
C LEU A 397 -17.39 -12.51 10.30
N ALA A 398 -16.41 -12.93 11.10
CA ALA A 398 -15.01 -12.85 10.74
C ALA A 398 -14.71 -13.55 9.41
N PHE A 399 -15.28 -14.75 9.19
CA PHE A 399 -15.15 -15.47 7.93
C PHE A 399 -15.78 -14.72 6.76
N LEU A 400 -16.99 -14.19 6.95
CA LEU A 400 -17.70 -13.47 5.91
C LEU A 400 -16.97 -12.16 5.54
N THR A 401 -16.36 -11.46 6.51
CA THR A 401 -15.65 -10.19 6.24
C THR A 401 -14.37 -10.47 5.50
N SER A 402 -13.63 -11.48 5.93
CA SER A 402 -12.32 -11.78 5.36
C SER A 402 -12.41 -12.51 4.02
N THR A 403 -13.38 -13.41 3.85
CA THR A 403 -13.44 -14.35 2.72
C THR A 403 -14.62 -14.09 1.77
N GLY A 404 -15.72 -13.52 2.27
CA GLY A 404 -16.92 -13.23 1.49
C GLY A 404 -16.66 -12.43 0.20
N PRO A 405 -15.90 -11.32 0.25
CA PRO A 405 -15.59 -10.54 -0.96
C PRO A 405 -14.89 -11.35 -2.06
N ILE A 406 -14.04 -12.31 -1.69
CA ILE A 406 -13.33 -13.20 -2.62
C ILE A 406 -14.31 -14.18 -3.28
N ILE A 407 -15.18 -14.80 -2.46
CA ILE A 407 -16.19 -15.76 -2.95
C ILE A 407 -17.13 -15.06 -3.94
N ILE A 408 -17.62 -13.87 -3.61
CA ILE A 408 -18.52 -13.10 -4.47
C ILE A 408 -17.81 -12.73 -5.78
N ALA A 409 -16.56 -12.27 -5.73
CA ALA A 409 -15.79 -11.92 -6.92
C ALA A 409 -15.61 -13.15 -7.83
N GLN A 410 -15.31 -14.32 -7.26
CA GLN A 410 -15.15 -15.56 -8.03
C GLN A 410 -16.48 -16.03 -8.64
N LEU A 411 -17.58 -16.01 -7.89
CA LEU A 411 -18.92 -16.35 -8.39
C LEU A 411 -19.32 -15.43 -9.54
N MET A 412 -19.17 -14.12 -9.37
CA MET A 412 -19.44 -13.15 -10.43
C MET A 412 -18.54 -13.37 -11.65
N THR A 413 -17.28 -13.73 -11.47
CA THR A 413 -16.37 -14.06 -12.58
C THR A 413 -16.89 -15.27 -13.36
N ASN A 414 -17.27 -16.34 -12.66
CA ASN A 414 -17.82 -17.55 -13.29
C ASN A 414 -19.14 -17.30 -14.03
N LEU A 415 -19.97 -16.38 -13.55
CA LEU A 415 -21.26 -16.05 -14.18
C LEU A 415 -21.15 -15.10 -15.37
N THR A 416 -20.18 -14.19 -15.35
CA THR A 416 -20.09 -13.10 -16.34
C THR A 416 -19.07 -13.36 -17.43
N GLU A 417 -18.08 -14.22 -17.19
CA GLU A 417 -16.98 -14.42 -18.12
C GLU A 417 -17.16 -15.68 -18.95
N ARG A 418 -17.07 -15.53 -20.28
CA ARG A 418 -17.25 -16.63 -21.24
C ARG A 418 -15.93 -17.15 -21.82
N GLY A 419 -14.79 -16.61 -21.38
CA GLY A 419 -13.47 -16.98 -21.90
C GLY A 419 -12.79 -18.10 -21.11
N ASN A 420 -11.92 -18.86 -21.77
CA ASN A 420 -11.20 -20.00 -21.18
C ASN A 420 -9.96 -19.60 -20.34
N ARG A 421 -9.87 -18.34 -19.88
CA ARG A 421 -8.75 -17.91 -19.02
C ARG A 421 -8.86 -18.59 -17.66
N SER A 422 -7.76 -19.20 -17.21
CA SER A 422 -7.64 -19.81 -15.88
C SER A 422 -8.10 -18.88 -14.77
N ILE A 423 -8.72 -19.43 -13.72
CA ILE A 423 -9.09 -18.67 -12.51
C ILE A 423 -7.87 -18.05 -11.81
N PHE A 424 -6.68 -18.62 -12.03
CA PHE A 424 -5.42 -18.14 -11.49
C PHE A 424 -4.65 -17.22 -12.45
N TYR A 425 -5.24 -16.77 -13.55
CA TYR A 425 -4.59 -15.78 -14.40
C TYR A 425 -4.21 -14.52 -13.58
N PRO A 426 -3.03 -13.91 -13.78
CA PRO A 426 -2.00 -14.25 -14.77
C PRO A 426 -1.07 -15.41 -14.37
N PHE A 427 -1.12 -15.87 -13.13
CA PHE A 427 -0.25 -16.86 -12.49
C PHE A 427 -0.42 -18.32 -12.96
N HIS A 428 -1.31 -18.60 -13.91
CA HIS A 428 -1.65 -19.94 -14.38
C HIS A 428 -0.47 -20.81 -14.87
N LYS A 429 0.70 -20.21 -15.17
CA LYS A 429 1.92 -20.94 -15.55
C LYS A 429 2.84 -21.28 -14.37
N ASP A 430 2.48 -20.88 -13.16
CA ASP A 430 3.25 -21.26 -11.99
C ASP A 430 3.08 -22.74 -11.73
N GLY A 431 4.16 -23.41 -11.33
CA GLY A 431 4.04 -24.77 -10.83
C GLY A 431 3.12 -24.83 -9.61
N TRP A 432 2.36 -25.92 -9.45
CA TRP A 432 1.41 -26.12 -8.34
C TRP A 432 1.99 -25.80 -6.96
N LYS A 433 3.26 -26.15 -6.70
CA LYS A 433 3.95 -25.86 -5.43
C LYS A 433 4.08 -24.35 -5.18
N ALA A 434 4.50 -23.58 -6.20
CA ALA A 434 4.65 -22.13 -6.09
C ALA A 434 3.28 -21.47 -5.91
N MET A 435 2.29 -21.86 -6.73
CA MET A 435 0.92 -21.36 -6.63
C MET A 435 0.33 -21.60 -5.23
N SER A 436 0.44 -22.84 -4.71
CA SER A 436 -0.08 -23.20 -3.40
C SER A 436 0.59 -22.41 -2.28
N MET A 437 1.92 -22.21 -2.37
CA MET A 437 2.66 -21.38 -1.42
C MET A 437 2.17 -19.92 -1.45
N HIS A 438 2.04 -19.33 -2.64
CA HIS A 438 1.56 -17.95 -2.76
C HIS A 438 0.13 -17.80 -2.22
N LEU A 439 -0.78 -18.73 -2.52
CA LEU A 439 -2.14 -18.71 -1.98
C LEU A 439 -2.18 -18.88 -0.47
N PHE A 440 -1.36 -19.77 0.08
CA PHE A 440 -1.25 -19.97 1.52
C PHE A 440 -0.74 -18.72 2.23
N VAL A 441 0.40 -18.16 1.78
CA VAL A 441 0.97 -16.96 2.39
C VAL A 441 0.04 -15.77 2.21
N SER A 442 -0.58 -15.60 1.04
CA SER A 442 -1.58 -14.55 0.81
C SER A 442 -2.76 -14.67 1.76
N SER A 443 -3.24 -15.88 2.03
CA SER A 443 -4.31 -16.12 3.00
C SER A 443 -3.88 -15.73 4.41
N LEU A 444 -2.65 -16.04 4.81
CA LEU A 444 -2.10 -15.68 6.11
C LEU A 444 -1.91 -14.17 6.29
N VAL A 445 -1.57 -13.42 5.24
CA VAL A 445 -1.29 -11.98 5.35
C VAL A 445 -2.47 -11.09 4.95
N CYS A 446 -3.44 -11.61 4.18
CA CYS A 446 -4.63 -10.87 3.73
C CYS A 446 -5.90 -11.24 4.50
N ILE A 447 -6.21 -12.54 4.55
CA ILE A 447 -7.49 -13.03 5.08
C ILE A 447 -7.43 -13.15 6.60
N ALA A 448 -6.37 -13.76 7.13
CA ALA A 448 -6.25 -14.02 8.57
C ALA A 448 -6.27 -12.73 9.43
N PRO A 449 -5.58 -11.62 9.07
CA PRO A 449 -5.64 -10.41 9.89
C PRO A 449 -7.03 -9.78 9.95
N VAL A 450 -7.74 -9.75 8.81
CA VAL A 450 -9.15 -9.27 8.77
C VAL A 450 -10.03 -10.16 9.63
N TYR A 451 -9.87 -11.48 9.52
CA TYR A 451 -10.61 -12.44 10.34
C TYR A 451 -10.35 -12.21 11.84
N ILE A 452 -9.08 -12.16 12.25
CA ILE A 452 -8.68 -12.00 13.66
C ILE A 452 -9.22 -10.68 14.20
N MET A 453 -9.07 -9.58 13.46
CA MET A 453 -9.56 -8.27 13.89
C MET A 453 -11.08 -8.29 14.13
N VAL A 454 -11.87 -8.81 13.19
CA VAL A 454 -13.33 -8.88 13.31
C VAL A 454 -13.76 -9.83 14.43
N HIS A 455 -13.11 -10.99 14.54
CA HIS A 455 -13.38 -11.95 15.61
C HIS A 455 -13.11 -11.33 16.99
N MET A 456 -11.99 -10.64 17.14
CA MET A 456 -11.63 -9.97 18.40
C MET A 456 -12.60 -8.83 18.74
N LEU A 457 -13.01 -8.03 17.76
CA LEU A 457 -13.98 -6.95 17.96
C LEU A 457 -15.29 -7.46 18.58
N LEU A 458 -15.74 -8.62 18.13
CA LEU A 458 -17.01 -9.24 18.53
C LEU A 458 -16.90 -10.15 19.76
N SER A 459 -15.68 -10.58 20.11
CA SER A 459 -15.45 -11.47 21.24
C SER A 459 -15.46 -10.70 22.57
N GLU A 460 -15.71 -11.41 23.66
CA GLU A 460 -15.60 -10.85 25.00
C GLU A 460 -14.13 -10.50 25.35
N PRO A 461 -13.88 -9.50 26.23
CA PRO A 461 -12.55 -9.21 26.74
C PRO A 461 -11.84 -10.46 27.28
N GLY A 462 -10.53 -10.59 27.00
CA GLY A 462 -9.74 -11.75 27.42
C GLY A 462 -9.81 -12.98 26.51
N ASN A 463 -10.70 -13.04 25.51
CA ASN A 463 -10.86 -14.20 24.63
C ASN A 463 -10.12 -14.11 23.28
N SER A 464 -9.22 -13.14 23.10
CA SER A 464 -8.45 -13.08 21.84
C SER A 464 -7.41 -14.18 21.74
N PHE A 465 -7.03 -14.47 20.50
CA PHE A 465 -5.95 -15.40 20.16
C PHE A 465 -4.64 -15.11 20.92
N LEU A 466 -4.33 -13.83 21.16
CA LEU A 466 -3.11 -13.44 21.88
C LEU A 466 -3.16 -13.84 23.36
N TYR A 467 -4.30 -13.74 24.03
CA TYR A 467 -4.43 -14.18 25.43
C TYR A 467 -4.23 -15.70 25.55
N TRP A 468 -4.68 -16.47 24.56
CA TRP A 468 -4.41 -17.91 24.52
C TRP A 468 -2.91 -18.23 24.33
N LEU A 469 -2.22 -17.48 23.47
CA LEU A 469 -0.77 -17.65 23.23
C LEU A 469 0.10 -17.19 24.40
N LEU A 470 -0.32 -16.15 25.12
CA LEU A 470 0.41 -15.56 26.24
C LEU A 470 0.06 -16.17 27.60
N GLY A 471 -0.84 -17.18 27.62
CA GLY A 471 -1.38 -17.84 28.80
C GLY A 471 -0.32 -18.31 29.80
#